data_AF-A0A5C1AHE2-F1
#
_entry.id   AF-A0A5C1AHE2-F1
#
_cell.length_a   1.000
_cell.length_b   1.000
_cell.length_c   1.000
_cell.angle_alpha   90.00
_cell.angle_beta   90.00
_cell.angle_gamma   90.00
#
_symmetry.space_group_name_H-M   'P 1'
#
loop_
_entity.id
_entity.type
_entity.pdbx_description
1 polymer ?
#
loop_
_entity_poly.entity_id
_entity_poly.type
_entity_poly.pdbx_seq_one_letter_code
_entity_poly.pdbx_strand_id
1 'polypeptide(L)'
;MTDLAAAKANFLSRVESMESGESARFAPLLDALIAWSEQNGLAYTRHVGQGGVLKFALPGSKAAFWAATPRKTDGGKLTILADAKFPEALRVMVREELLLIKGHPVARPSWEPSLPEKGAEVAFINLIWGPHRDRVMNLMGQLLTELRRPEAAVAV
;
A
#
# COMPACT_ATOMS: atom_id res chain seq x y z
N MET A 1 23.99 2.27 2.46
CA MET A 1 22.93 1.54 3.22
C MET A 1 22.11 2.52 4.08
N THR A 2 21.78 3.70 3.56
CA THR A 2 21.59 4.88 4.43
C THR A 2 20.32 5.62 4.03
N ASP A 3 19.23 5.33 4.76
CA ASP A 3 18.17 6.26 5.23
C ASP A 3 16.84 5.54 5.54
N LEU A 4 16.72 4.22 5.33
CA LEU A 4 15.47 3.48 5.61
C LEU A 4 15.13 3.45 7.11
N ALA A 5 16.10 3.17 7.98
CA ALA A 5 15.88 3.14 9.43
C ALA A 5 15.44 4.53 9.96
N ALA A 6 16.08 5.60 9.48
CA ALA A 6 15.72 6.96 9.83
C ALA A 6 14.35 7.37 9.24
N ALA A 7 14.05 6.96 8.01
CA ALA A 7 12.74 7.19 7.41
C ALA A 7 11.62 6.45 8.15
N LYS A 8 11.87 5.22 8.59
CA LYS A 8 10.96 4.44 9.45
C LYS A 8 10.72 5.17 10.77
N ALA A 9 11.79 5.62 11.44
CA ALA A 9 11.68 6.36 12.70
C ALA A 9 10.88 7.66 12.53
N ASN A 10 11.13 8.42 11.46
CA ASN A 10 10.38 9.63 11.12
C ASN A 10 8.89 9.33 10.83
N PHE A 11 8.61 8.26 10.09
CA PHE A 11 7.23 7.81 9.86
C PHE A 11 6.51 7.54 11.19
N LEU A 12 7.09 6.71 12.06
CA LEU A 12 6.48 6.32 13.33
C LEU A 12 6.32 7.52 14.28
N SER A 13 7.30 8.42 14.33
CA SER A 13 7.19 9.66 15.10
C SER A 13 6.03 10.54 14.61
N ARG A 14 5.81 10.61 13.29
CA ARG A 14 4.67 11.33 12.71
C ARG A 14 3.34 10.66 13.03
N VAL A 15 3.26 9.33 12.93
CA VAL A 15 2.07 8.58 13.36
C VAL A 15 1.73 8.92 14.81
N GLU A 16 2.71 8.85 15.72
CA GLU A 16 2.51 9.17 17.14
C GLU A 16 2.04 10.62 17.36
N SER A 17 2.60 11.57 16.62
CA SER A 17 2.20 12.99 16.71
C SER A 17 0.78 13.25 16.17
N MET A 18 0.26 12.34 15.36
CA MET A 18 -1.05 12.44 14.72
C MET A 18 -2.13 11.72 15.53
N GLU A 19 -1.82 10.53 16.04
CA GLU A 19 -2.69 9.70 16.87
C GLU A 19 -1.82 8.96 17.89
N SER A 20 -1.97 9.26 19.18
CA SER A 20 -1.09 8.71 20.21
C SER A 20 -1.33 7.21 20.43
N GLY A 21 -0.26 6.45 20.61
CA GLY A 21 -0.29 5.00 20.80
C GLY A 21 -0.37 4.19 19.50
N GLU A 22 -0.67 4.82 18.36
CA GLU A 22 -0.73 4.14 17.07
C GLU A 22 0.67 3.76 16.56
N SER A 23 1.73 4.50 16.90
CA SER A 23 3.08 4.17 16.44
C SER A 23 3.52 2.76 16.87
N ALA A 24 3.19 2.36 18.10
CA ALA A 24 3.48 1.03 18.63
C ALA A 24 2.69 -0.07 17.90
N ARG A 25 1.46 0.22 17.47
CA ARG A 25 0.61 -0.70 16.69
C ARG A 25 1.11 -0.85 15.25
N PHE A 26 1.63 0.24 14.65
CA PHE A 26 2.14 0.26 13.28
C PHE A 26 3.55 -0.32 13.13
N ALA A 27 4.41 -0.18 14.15
CA ALA A 27 5.81 -0.61 14.10
C ALA A 27 6.03 -2.07 13.61
N PRO A 28 5.41 -3.11 14.20
CA PRO A 28 5.65 -4.49 13.79
C PRO A 28 5.15 -4.79 12.36
N LEU A 29 4.11 -4.08 11.91
CA LEU A 29 3.55 -4.23 10.57
C LEU A 29 4.47 -3.61 9.53
N LEU A 30 5.00 -2.44 9.85
CA LEU A 30 5.96 -1.76 9.00
C LEU A 30 7.26 -2.56 8.88
N ASP A 31 7.71 -3.19 9.96
CA ASP A 31 8.84 -4.12 9.94
C ASP A 31 8.57 -5.33 9.04
N ALA A 32 7.38 -5.93 9.15
CA ALA A 32 6.99 -7.03 8.28
C ALA A 32 6.97 -6.63 6.80
N LEU A 33 6.44 -5.44 6.47
CA LEU A 33 6.40 -4.93 5.10
C LEU A 33 7.79 -4.65 4.55
N ILE A 34 8.66 -4.03 5.36
CA ILE A 34 10.05 -3.76 4.99
C ILE A 34 10.78 -5.08 4.73
N ALA A 35 10.73 -6.01 5.68
CA ALA A 35 11.40 -7.31 5.56
C ALA A 35 10.89 -8.11 4.35
N TRP A 36 9.56 -8.16 4.15
CA TRP A 36 8.97 -8.80 2.98
C TRP A 36 9.45 -8.14 1.69
N SER A 37 9.52 -6.81 1.65
CA SER A 37 9.95 -6.06 0.47
C SER A 37 11.40 -6.32 0.11
N GLU A 38 12.28 -6.34 1.11
CA GLU A 38 13.70 -6.66 0.94
C GLU A 38 13.88 -8.10 0.44
N GLN A 39 13.19 -9.07 1.04
CA GLN A 39 13.21 -10.48 0.62
C GLN A 39 12.71 -10.68 -0.81
N ASN A 40 11.76 -9.84 -1.24
CA ASN A 40 11.17 -9.91 -2.57
C ASN A 40 11.85 -8.98 -3.57
N GLY A 41 12.98 -8.37 -3.25
CA GLY A 41 13.77 -7.55 -4.17
C GLY A 41 13.11 -6.22 -4.56
N LEU A 42 12.25 -5.66 -3.72
CA LEU A 42 11.78 -4.29 -3.86
C LEU A 42 12.81 -3.33 -3.24
N ALA A 43 12.98 -2.17 -3.88
CA ALA A 43 13.90 -1.15 -3.40
C ALA A 43 13.16 -0.05 -2.65
N TYR A 44 13.69 0.35 -1.49
CA TYR A 44 13.25 1.56 -0.82
C TYR A 44 13.57 2.78 -1.68
N THR A 45 12.56 3.58 -1.98
CA THR A 45 12.70 4.83 -2.72
C THR A 45 12.44 5.99 -1.77
N ARG A 46 13.50 6.73 -1.46
CA ARG A 46 13.39 7.94 -0.64
C ARG A 46 12.50 8.94 -1.36
N HIS A 47 11.44 9.38 -0.69
CA HIS A 47 10.65 10.50 -1.17
C HIS A 47 11.24 11.81 -0.64
N VAL A 48 11.69 12.69 -1.55
CA VAL A 48 12.15 14.04 -1.19
C VAL A 48 10.93 14.96 -1.19
N GLY A 49 10.44 15.33 -0.01
CA GLY A 49 9.22 16.14 0.17
C GLY A 49 8.62 16.04 1.57
N GLN A 50 7.54 16.79 1.84
CA GLN A 50 6.82 16.72 3.12
C GLN A 50 6.09 15.37 3.26
N GLY A 51 6.24 14.73 4.43
CA GLY A 51 5.25 13.75 4.89
C GLY A 51 5.78 12.51 5.59
N GLY A 52 7.09 12.23 5.57
CA GLY A 52 7.63 11.00 6.18
C GLY A 52 7.11 9.72 5.50
N VAL A 53 6.75 9.81 4.21
CA VAL A 53 6.20 8.69 3.43
C VAL A 53 7.28 7.64 3.17
N LEU A 54 6.91 6.38 3.36
CA LEU A 54 7.74 5.23 2.97
C LEU A 54 7.25 4.68 1.65
N LYS A 55 8.16 4.45 0.70
CA LYS A 55 7.84 3.92 -0.62
C LYS A 55 8.78 2.80 -0.97
N PHE A 56 8.24 1.70 -1.47
CA PHE A 56 9.02 0.62 -2.07
C PHE A 56 8.58 0.45 -3.52
N ALA A 57 9.55 0.30 -4.41
CA ALA A 57 9.34 0.19 -5.84
C ALA A 57 10.01 -1.07 -6.39
N LEU A 58 9.56 -1.51 -7.57
CA LEU A 58 10.28 -2.52 -8.34
C LEU A 58 11.68 -1.99 -8.70
N PRO A 59 12.71 -2.85 -8.81
CA PRO A 59 14.04 -2.44 -9.27
C PRO A 59 13.98 -1.65 -10.58
N GLY A 60 14.61 -0.48 -10.60
CA GLY A 60 14.61 0.40 -11.78
C GLY A 60 13.31 1.18 -12.02
N SER A 61 12.23 0.93 -11.26
CA SER A 61 10.98 1.68 -11.37
C SER A 61 10.94 2.88 -10.43
N LYS A 62 10.38 3.99 -10.91
CA LYS A 62 10.03 5.15 -10.09
C LYS A 62 8.62 5.06 -9.50
N ALA A 63 7.80 4.14 -10.02
CA ALA A 63 6.44 3.92 -9.54
C ALA A 63 6.49 3.09 -8.24
N ALA A 64 5.85 3.59 -7.18
CA ALA A 64 5.79 2.90 -5.91
C ALA A 64 4.90 1.66 -6.03
N PHE A 65 5.48 0.49 -5.81
CA PHE A 65 4.73 -0.76 -5.69
C PHE A 65 3.83 -0.71 -4.45
N TRP A 66 4.34 -0.20 -3.32
CA TRP A 66 3.51 0.23 -2.20
C TRP A 66 4.05 1.49 -1.54
N ALA A 67 3.18 2.25 -0.88
CA ALA A 67 3.55 3.41 -0.08
C ALA A 67 2.77 3.51 1.24
N ALA A 68 3.45 3.83 2.33
CA ALA A 68 2.84 4.12 3.62
C ALA A 68 2.94 5.63 3.91
N THR A 69 1.80 6.27 4.18
CA THR A 69 1.70 7.73 4.43
C THR A 69 1.08 7.99 5.81
N PRO A 70 1.71 8.76 6.71
CA PRO A 70 1.09 9.17 7.97
C PRO A 70 -0.16 10.03 7.75
N ARG A 71 -1.21 9.83 8.56
CA ARG A 71 -2.47 10.57 8.41
C ARG A 71 -3.16 10.82 9.76
N LYS A 72 -3.80 11.99 9.89
CA LYS A 72 -4.37 12.54 11.13
C LYS A 72 -5.56 11.79 11.73
N THR A 73 -6.18 10.85 11.01
CA THR A 73 -7.46 10.23 11.43
C THR A 73 -7.32 8.77 11.83
N ASP A 74 -6.24 8.13 11.41
CA ASP A 74 -6.09 6.67 11.39
C ASP A 74 -4.62 6.24 11.58
N GLY A 75 -3.75 7.19 11.96
CA GLY A 75 -2.31 7.00 12.10
C GLY A 75 -1.59 6.93 10.77
N GLY A 76 -2.00 6.05 9.86
CA GLY A 76 -1.33 5.85 8.58
C GLY A 76 -2.15 5.10 7.51
N LYS A 77 -1.87 5.43 6.26
CA LYS A 77 -2.52 4.91 5.05
C LYS A 77 -1.54 4.08 4.23
N LEU A 78 -1.88 2.83 3.89
CA LEU A 78 -1.12 2.02 2.93
C LEU A 78 -1.78 2.12 1.55
N THR A 79 -0.97 2.34 0.53
CA THR A 79 -1.38 2.22 -0.88
C THR A 79 -0.54 1.16 -1.56
N ILE A 80 -1.15 0.39 -2.47
CA ILE A 80 -0.50 -0.68 -3.22
C ILE A 80 -0.83 -0.45 -4.70
N LEU A 81 0.14 -0.42 -5.60
CA LEU A 81 -0.06 -0.16 -7.05
C LEU A 81 -0.93 1.06 -7.38
N ALA A 82 -0.83 2.14 -6.60
CA ALA A 82 -1.65 3.34 -6.83
C ALA A 82 -1.25 4.15 -8.08
N ASP A 83 -0.05 3.93 -8.63
CA ASP A 83 0.42 4.62 -9.83
C ASP A 83 -0.31 4.10 -11.08
N ALA A 84 -0.73 5.01 -11.97
CA ALA A 84 -1.43 4.67 -13.22
C ALA A 84 -0.55 3.92 -14.24
N LYS A 85 0.77 3.88 -14.02
CA LYS A 85 1.70 3.09 -14.83
C LYS A 85 1.57 1.58 -14.61
N PHE A 86 0.92 1.15 -13.53
CA PHE A 86 0.65 -0.27 -13.31
C PHE A 86 -0.58 -0.71 -14.12
N PRO A 87 -0.60 -1.96 -14.63
CA PRO A 87 -1.73 -2.47 -15.40
C PRO A 87 -3.06 -2.34 -14.65
N GLU A 88 -4.09 -1.82 -15.33
CA GLU A 88 -5.39 -1.53 -14.71
C GLU A 88 -6.01 -2.77 -14.05
N ALA A 89 -5.88 -3.95 -14.66
CA ALA A 89 -6.36 -5.21 -14.10
C ALA A 89 -5.76 -5.51 -12.71
N LEU A 90 -4.46 -5.24 -12.52
CA LEU A 90 -3.81 -5.42 -11.22
C LEU A 90 -4.25 -4.36 -10.21
N ARG A 91 -4.49 -3.12 -10.66
CA ARG A 91 -5.05 -2.06 -9.80
C ARG A 91 -6.51 -2.33 -9.41
N VAL A 92 -7.30 -2.98 -10.28
CA VAL A 92 -8.65 -3.45 -9.96
C VAL A 92 -8.59 -4.53 -8.88
N MET A 93 -7.74 -5.54 -9.06
CA MET A 93 -7.53 -6.60 -8.06
C MET A 93 -7.18 -6.03 -6.68
N VAL A 94 -6.29 -5.03 -6.63
CA VAL A 94 -5.98 -4.34 -5.37
C VAL A 94 -7.21 -3.66 -4.78
N ARG A 95 -7.96 -2.89 -5.58
CA ARG A 95 -9.15 -2.19 -5.10
C ARG A 95 -10.19 -3.15 -4.55
N GLU A 96 -10.49 -4.22 -5.26
CA GLU A 96 -11.47 -5.24 -4.84
C GLU A 96 -11.07 -5.91 -3.53
N GLU A 97 -9.80 -6.31 -3.42
CA GLU A 97 -9.30 -6.98 -2.22
C GLU A 97 -9.28 -6.05 -1.01
N LEU A 98 -8.88 -4.78 -1.20
CA LEU A 98 -8.92 -3.77 -0.14
C LEU A 98 -10.35 -3.40 0.28
N LEU A 99 -11.32 -3.40 -0.65
CA LEU A 99 -12.74 -3.20 -0.34
C LEU A 99 -13.29 -4.34 0.50
N LEU A 100 -12.97 -5.59 0.14
CA LEU A 100 -13.35 -6.78 0.92
C LEU A 100 -12.79 -6.73 2.34
N ILE A 101 -11.51 -6.36 2.50
CA ILE A 101 -10.86 -6.25 3.81
C ILE A 101 -11.52 -5.16 4.65
N LYS A 102 -11.95 -4.05 4.04
CA LYS A 102 -12.66 -2.96 4.72
C LYS A 102 -14.10 -3.34 5.12
N GLY A 103 -14.58 -4.52 4.75
CA GLY A 103 -15.95 -4.96 5.00
C GLY A 103 -16.98 -4.23 4.14
N HIS A 104 -16.56 -3.57 3.05
CA HIS A 104 -17.47 -3.07 2.05
C HIS A 104 -17.78 -4.19 1.04
N PRO A 105 -19.06 -4.44 0.72
CA PRO A 105 -19.40 -5.44 -0.29
C PRO A 105 -18.79 -5.05 -1.64
N VAL A 106 -18.19 -6.03 -2.33
CA VAL A 106 -17.73 -5.89 -3.71
C VAL A 106 -18.96 -5.74 -4.58
N ALA A 107 -19.13 -4.54 -5.13
CA ALA A 107 -20.20 -4.09 -6.02
C ALA A 107 -21.65 -4.29 -5.51
N ARG A 108 -22.37 -3.17 -5.40
CA ARG A 108 -23.85 -3.20 -5.40
C ARG A 108 -24.33 -3.70 -6.77
N PRO A 109 -25.46 -4.42 -6.84
CA PRO A 109 -26.03 -4.87 -8.10
C PRO A 109 -26.32 -3.70 -9.06
N SER A 110 -26.19 -3.97 -10.37
CA SER A 110 -26.10 -3.01 -11.48
C SER A 110 -27.30 -2.08 -11.73
N TRP A 111 -28.31 -2.10 -10.85
CA TRP A 111 -29.56 -1.33 -11.02
C TRP A 111 -29.67 -0.12 -10.08
N GLU A 112 -28.75 0.07 -9.13
CA GLU A 112 -28.70 1.30 -8.34
C GLU A 112 -27.88 2.39 -9.04
N PRO A 113 -28.35 3.65 -9.06
CA PRO A 113 -27.61 4.74 -9.68
C PRO A 113 -26.28 4.92 -8.94
N SER A 114 -25.18 4.81 -9.69
CA SER A 114 -23.84 5.08 -9.18
C SER A 114 -23.83 6.47 -8.55
N LEU A 115 -23.62 6.56 -7.24
CA LEU A 115 -23.14 7.81 -6.65
C LEU A 115 -21.87 8.20 -7.44
N PRO A 116 -21.56 9.50 -7.61
CA PRO A 116 -20.27 9.91 -8.16
C PRO A 116 -19.18 9.48 -7.18
N GLU A 117 -18.81 8.20 -7.23
CA GLU A 117 -17.74 7.62 -6.46
C GLU A 117 -16.48 8.30 -6.99
N LYS A 118 -15.86 9.14 -6.15
CA LYS A 118 -14.41 9.29 -6.22
C LYS A 118 -13.87 7.87 -6.29
N GLY A 119 -13.40 7.46 -7.46
CA GLY A 119 -13.08 6.06 -7.75
C GLY A 119 -12.32 5.49 -6.56
N ALA A 120 -12.81 4.36 -6.02
CA ALA A 120 -12.32 3.80 -4.77
C ALA A 120 -10.79 3.87 -4.74
N GLU A 121 -10.25 4.67 -3.83
CA GLU A 121 -8.82 4.94 -3.80
C GLU A 121 -8.09 3.59 -3.71
N VAL A 122 -6.97 3.45 -4.43
CA VAL A 122 -6.09 2.26 -4.36
C VAL A 122 -5.32 2.27 -3.03
N ALA A 123 -6.07 2.42 -1.94
CA ALA A 123 -5.59 2.82 -0.66
C ALA A 123 -6.44 2.24 0.46
N PHE A 124 -5.73 1.56 1.34
CA PHE A 124 -6.29 1.04 2.57
C PHE A 124 -6.09 2.05 3.67
N ILE A 125 -7.22 2.55 4.19
CA ILE A 125 -7.27 3.73 5.06
C ILE A 125 -7.47 3.35 6.54
N ASN A 126 -8.05 2.21 6.86
CA ASN A 126 -8.44 1.94 8.24
C ASN A 126 -8.24 0.48 8.65
N LEU A 127 -7.84 0.33 9.92
CA LEU A 127 -7.69 -0.91 10.69
C LEU A 127 -6.48 -1.74 10.31
N ILE A 128 -5.32 -1.32 10.85
CA ILE A 128 -4.52 -2.15 11.75
C ILE A 128 -4.68 -3.63 11.43
N TRP A 129 -3.95 -3.98 10.38
CA TRP A 129 -3.59 -5.23 9.77
C TRP A 129 -3.59 -6.50 10.62
N GLY A 130 -3.79 -6.47 11.94
CA GLY A 130 -3.73 -7.64 12.83
C GLY A 130 -4.36 -8.90 12.21
N PRO A 131 -5.66 -8.89 11.87
CA PRO A 131 -6.32 -10.05 11.27
C PRO A 131 -6.12 -10.19 9.74
N HIS A 132 -5.58 -9.18 9.06
CA HIS A 132 -5.53 -9.12 7.58
C HIS A 132 -4.13 -9.05 6.99
N ARG A 133 -3.09 -9.11 7.84
CA ARG A 133 -1.68 -9.04 7.47
C ARG A 133 -1.35 -10.07 6.41
N ASP A 134 -1.67 -11.33 6.68
CA ASP A 134 -1.33 -12.43 5.77
C ASP A 134 -2.08 -12.30 4.44
N ARG A 135 -3.34 -11.86 4.49
CA ARG A 135 -4.16 -11.63 3.29
C ARG A 135 -3.52 -10.61 2.35
N VAL A 136 -2.98 -9.51 2.88
CA VAL A 136 -2.31 -8.53 2.01
C VAL A 136 -0.89 -8.88 1.64
N MET A 137 -0.13 -9.55 2.51
CA MET A 137 1.17 -10.09 2.09
C MET A 137 0.98 -11.09 0.93
N ASN A 138 -0.08 -11.90 0.97
CA ASN A 138 -0.46 -12.79 -0.13
C ASN A 138 -0.86 -12.02 -1.39
N LEU A 139 -1.71 -10.98 -1.27
CA LEU A 139 -2.06 -10.10 -2.39
C LEU A 139 -0.79 -9.49 -3.02
N MET A 140 0.11 -8.94 -2.20
CA MET A 140 1.36 -8.34 -2.68
C MET A 140 2.25 -9.38 -3.39
N GLY A 141 2.29 -10.62 -2.91
CA GLY A 141 2.99 -11.73 -3.57
C GLY A 141 2.39 -12.10 -4.93
N GLN A 142 1.07 -12.16 -5.03
CA GLN A 142 0.36 -12.38 -6.29
C GLN A 142 0.64 -11.25 -7.28
N LEU A 143 0.47 -10.00 -6.86
CA LEU A 143 0.74 -8.82 -7.69
C LEU A 143 2.19 -8.78 -8.20
N LEU A 144 3.15 -9.09 -7.32
CA LEU A 144 4.56 -9.12 -7.70
C LEU A 144 4.86 -10.24 -8.70
N THR A 145 4.20 -11.39 -8.55
CA THR A 145 4.32 -12.51 -9.49
C THR A 145 3.79 -12.10 -10.86
N GLU A 146 2.60 -11.50 -10.92
CA GLU A 146 2.00 -11.03 -12.18
C GLU A 146 2.85 -9.95 -12.86
N LEU A 147 3.39 -8.99 -12.09
CA LEU A 147 4.27 -7.95 -12.63
C LEU A 147 5.62 -8.47 -13.16
N ARG A 148 6.04 -9.66 -12.73
CA ARG A 148 7.25 -10.34 -13.23
C ARG A 148 6.97 -11.23 -14.43
N ARG A 149 5.71 -11.50 -14.76
CA ARG A 149 5.39 -12.30 -15.95
C ARG A 149 5.70 -11.49 -17.21
N PRO A 150 6.38 -12.09 -18.20
CA PRO A 150 6.76 -11.40 -19.43
C PRO A 150 5.54 -10.92 -20.25
N GLU A 151 4.38 -11.55 -20.09
CA GLU A 151 3.14 -11.21 -20.82
C GLU A 151 2.49 -9.90 -20.35
N ALA A 152 2.77 -9.44 -19.12
CA ALA A 152 2.25 -8.16 -18.62
C ALA A 152 2.84 -6.93 -19.35
N ALA A 153 3.90 -7.12 -20.16
CA ALA A 153 4.55 -6.07 -20.94
C ALA A 153 3.94 -5.83 -22.34
N VAL A 154 2.98 -6.65 -22.78
CA VAL A 154 2.51 -6.68 -24.18
C VAL A 154 1.14 -6.01 -24.39
N ALA A 155 0.44 -5.60 -23.33
CA ALA A 155 -0.81 -4.83 -23.46
C ALA A 155 -0.50 -3.33 -23.58
N VAL A 156 0.05 -2.92 -24.73
CA VAL A 156 0.10 -1.52 -25.20
C VAL A 156 -0.76 -1.41 -26.45
#